data_AF-X1HUM1-F1
#
_entry.id   AF-X1HUM1-F1
#
_cell.length_a   1.000
_cell.length_b   1.000
_cell.length_c   1.000
_cell.angle_alpha   90.00
_cell.angle_beta   90.00
_cell.angle_gamma   90.00
#
_symmetry.space_group_name_H-M   'P 1'
#
loop_
_entity.id
_entity.type
_entity.pdbx_description
1 polymer ?
#
loop_
_entity_poly.entity_id
_entity_poly.type
_entity_poly.pdbx_seq_one_letter_code
_entity_poly.pdbx_strand_id
1 'polypeptide(L)'
;MWELKEPKPVKLIVGILAADRQCLHAAVEALNAKFGRTDFVSNVWPFDKTDYYKDETGEHILRQFVSAERLIAPALLAKIKHKTNKLEQKLAAKLALPLPRP
;
A
#
# COMPACT_ATOMS: atom_id res chain seq x y z
N MET A 1 -2.78 24.52 32.92
CA MET A 1 -3.76 24.73 31.84
C MET A 1 -3.27 23.95 30.64
N TRP A 2 -4.07 23.07 30.04
CA TRP A 2 -3.62 22.23 28.91
C TRP A 2 -3.67 23.04 27.62
N GLU A 3 -2.56 23.07 26.90
CA GLU A 3 -2.45 23.76 25.61
C GLU A 3 -2.58 22.73 24.49
N LEU A 4 -3.58 22.90 23.62
CA LEU A 4 -3.78 22.01 22.47
C LEU A 4 -2.65 22.24 21.46
N LYS A 5 -2.01 21.17 21.01
CA LYS A 5 -0.95 21.22 20.00
C LYS A 5 -1.37 20.45 18.76
N GLU A 6 -1.12 21.05 17.60
CA GLU A 6 -1.32 20.38 16.33
C GLU A 6 -0.39 19.17 16.18
N PRO A 7 -0.87 18.04 15.64
CA PRO A 7 -0.03 16.89 15.36
C PRO A 7 1.08 17.24 14.39
N LYS A 8 2.30 16.80 14.69
CA LYS A 8 3.43 16.92 13.74
C LYS A 8 3.15 16.10 12.48
N PRO A 9 3.62 16.53 11.30
CA PRO A 9 3.59 15.71 10.10
C PRO A 9 4.30 14.36 10.33
N VAL A 10 3.75 13.31 9.73
CA VAL A 10 4.20 11.91 9.93
C VAL A 10 4.60 11.26 8.61
N LYS A 11 5.39 10.19 8.72
CA LYS A 11 5.82 9.37 7.59
C LYS A 11 4.65 8.53 7.09
N LEU A 12 4.38 8.57 5.78
CA LEU A 12 3.45 7.62 5.16
C LEU A 12 4.21 6.32 4.88
N ILE A 13 3.82 5.25 5.57
CA ILE A 13 4.31 3.89 5.36
C ILE A 13 3.15 3.07 4.78
N VAL A 14 3.42 2.33 3.71
CA VAL A 14 2.43 1.47 3.05
C VAL A 14 2.96 0.04 3.04
N GLY A 15 2.17 -0.88 3.60
CA GLY A 15 2.37 -2.32 3.43
C GLY A 15 1.60 -2.79 2.20
N ILE A 16 2.31 -3.42 1.27
CA ILE A 16 1.75 -3.97 0.05
C ILE A 16 1.71 -5.49 0.20
N LEU A 17 0.54 -6.06 -0.08
CA LEU A 17 0.34 -7.50 -0.30
C LEU A 17 -0.02 -7.69 -1.76
N ALA A 18 0.60 -8.65 -2.43
CA ALA A 18 0.46 -8.84 -3.86
C ALA A 18 0.60 -10.32 -4.26
N ALA A 19 -0.07 -10.71 -5.34
CA ALA A 19 -0.05 -12.07 -5.86
C ALA A 19 1.32 -12.48 -6.42
N ASP A 20 2.06 -11.52 -7.00
CA ASP A 20 3.37 -11.76 -7.59
C ASP A 20 4.23 -10.47 -7.62
N ARG A 21 5.44 -10.59 -8.18
CA ARG A 21 6.39 -9.48 -8.30
C ARG A 21 5.94 -8.40 -9.29
N GLN A 22 5.20 -8.75 -10.33
CA GLN A 22 4.69 -7.80 -11.30
C GLN A 22 3.62 -6.89 -10.65
N CYS A 23 2.76 -7.48 -9.82
CA CYS A 23 1.78 -6.77 -9.01
C CYS A 23 2.45 -5.83 -8.01
N LEU A 24 3.51 -6.29 -7.31
CA LEU A 24 4.29 -5.44 -6.41
C LEU A 24 4.88 -4.24 -7.15
N HIS A 25 5.54 -4.47 -8.28
CA HIS A 25 6.15 -3.40 -9.07
C HIS A 25 5.11 -2.35 -9.49
N ALA A 26 3.99 -2.81 -10.06
CA ALA A 26 2.91 -1.93 -10.48
C ALA A 26 2.30 -1.13 -9.31
N ALA A 27 2.20 -1.75 -8.13
CA ALA A 27 1.73 -1.08 -6.92
C ALA A 27 2.71 0.02 -6.47
N VAL A 28 4.01 -0.26 -6.43
CA VAL A 28 5.05 0.72 -6.07
C VAL A 28 5.08 1.90 -7.05
N GLU A 29 5.02 1.63 -8.35
CA GLU A 29 4.95 2.69 -9.38
C GLU A 29 3.72 3.59 -9.19
N ALA A 30 2.56 2.99 -8.94
CA ALA A 30 1.34 3.74 -8.78
C ALA A 30 1.29 4.52 -7.45
N LEU A 31 1.88 3.98 -6.37
CA LEU A 31 2.07 4.71 -5.11
C LEU A 31 2.99 5.92 -5.32
N ASN A 32 4.11 5.73 -6.02
CA ASN A 32 5.04 6.81 -6.39
C ASN A 32 4.33 7.93 -7.16
N ALA A 33 3.56 7.57 -8.18
CA ALA A 33 2.81 8.53 -8.98
C ALA A 33 1.73 9.27 -8.16
N LYS A 34 1.17 8.64 -7.12
CA LYS A 34 0.03 9.20 -6.36
C LYS A 34 0.44 9.98 -5.11
N PHE A 35 1.50 9.56 -4.44
CA PHE A 35 1.91 10.07 -3.13
C PHE A 35 3.31 10.69 -3.14
N GLY A 36 3.97 10.71 -4.29
CA GLY A 36 5.32 11.23 -4.46
C GLY A 36 6.38 10.15 -4.30
N ARG A 37 7.64 10.54 -4.51
CA ARG A 37 8.80 9.65 -4.47
C ARG A 37 8.86 8.85 -3.17
N THR A 38 9.14 7.56 -3.30
CA THR A 38 9.50 6.67 -2.21
C THR A 38 10.97 6.86 -1.85
N ASP A 39 11.26 6.99 -0.57
CA ASP A 39 12.63 7.10 -0.05
C ASP A 39 13.08 5.87 0.75
N PHE A 40 12.17 4.92 0.94
CA PHE A 40 12.48 3.59 1.45
C PHE A 40 11.65 2.55 0.71
N VAL A 41 12.30 1.44 0.37
CA VAL A 41 11.71 0.24 -0.19
C VAL A 41 12.37 -0.94 0.52
N SER A 42 11.58 -1.78 1.19
CA SER A 42 12.11 -2.96 1.86
C SER A 42 12.45 -4.07 0.86
N ASN A 43 13.14 -5.10 1.35
CA ASN A 43 13.18 -6.41 0.69
C ASN A 43 11.75 -6.92 0.42
N VAL A 44 11.62 -7.88 -0.48
CA VAL A 44 10.37 -8.62 -0.73
C VAL A 44 10.46 -9.96 -0.02
N TRP A 45 9.40 -10.38 0.67
CA TRP A 45 9.35 -11.70 1.29
C TRP A 45 7.94 -12.30 1.28
N PRO A 46 7.80 -13.63 1.42
CA PRO A 46 6.50 -14.29 1.48
C PRO A 46 5.67 -13.85 2.70
N PHE A 47 4.36 -13.72 2.52
CA PHE A 47 3.41 -13.52 3.60
C PHE A 47 2.68 -14.84 3.89
N ASP A 48 3.28 -15.64 4.76
CA ASP A 48 2.93 -17.04 5.04
C ASP A 48 2.36 -17.27 6.45
N LYS A 49 2.00 -16.18 7.15
CA LYS A 49 1.56 -16.23 8.56
C LYS A 49 0.07 -16.45 8.72
N THR A 50 -0.70 -16.34 7.63
CA THR A 50 -2.14 -16.54 7.61
C THR A 50 -2.63 -16.70 6.18
N ASP A 51 -3.66 -17.52 5.97
CA ASP A 51 -4.35 -17.71 4.70
C ASP A 51 -5.50 -16.69 4.48
N TYR A 52 -5.65 -15.71 5.36
CA TYR A 52 -6.80 -14.79 5.38
C TYR A 52 -7.07 -14.05 4.06
N TYR A 53 -6.04 -13.82 3.23
CA TYR A 53 -6.16 -13.12 1.95
C TYR A 53 -6.00 -14.04 0.73
N LYS A 54 -6.03 -15.37 0.93
CA LYS A 54 -5.73 -16.34 -0.12
C LYS A 54 -6.70 -16.21 -1.30
N ASP A 55 -7.97 -15.94 -1.03
CA ASP A 55 -8.99 -15.82 -2.07
C ASP A 55 -8.82 -14.54 -2.91
N GLU A 56 -8.33 -13.45 -2.32
CA GLU A 56 -8.18 -12.15 -2.98
C GLU A 56 -6.78 -11.90 -3.57
N THR A 57 -5.77 -12.63 -3.12
CA THR A 57 -4.37 -12.44 -3.54
C THR A 57 -3.65 -13.71 -3.99
N GLY A 58 -4.31 -14.86 -3.94
CA GLY A 58 -3.73 -16.15 -4.30
C GLY A 58 -2.91 -16.79 -3.17
N GLU A 59 -2.35 -17.96 -3.46
CA GLU A 59 -1.68 -18.81 -2.46
C GLU A 59 -0.26 -18.37 -2.09
N HIS A 60 0.40 -17.58 -2.94
CA HIS A 60 1.80 -17.18 -2.76
C HIS A 60 1.93 -15.66 -2.61
N ILE A 61 1.33 -15.14 -1.56
CA ILE A 61 1.29 -13.70 -1.28
C ILE A 61 2.71 -13.20 -0.99
N LEU A 62 3.11 -12.14 -1.69
CA LEU A 62 4.32 -11.39 -1.43
C LEU A 62 4.01 -10.14 -0.62
N ARG A 63 4.90 -9.79 0.31
CA ARG A 63 4.84 -8.56 1.09
C ARG A 63 6.04 -7.65 0.82
N GLN A 64 5.76 -6.36 0.77
CA GLN A 64 6.77 -5.30 0.71
C GLN A 64 6.28 -4.07 1.48
N PHE A 65 7.20 -3.37 2.16
CA PHE A 65 6.95 -2.04 2.72
C PHE A 65 7.63 -0.96 1.88
N VAL A 66 6.94 0.16 1.72
CA VAL A 66 7.50 1.39 1.15
C VAL A 66 7.16 2.57 2.02
N SER A 67 7.99 3.62 1.99
CA SER A 67 7.64 4.92 2.56
C SER A 67 7.77 6.04 1.56
N ALA A 68 6.89 7.04 1.67
CA ALA A 68 6.97 8.26 0.89
C ALA A 68 7.95 9.26 1.52
N GLU A 69 8.73 9.95 0.69
CA GLU A 69 9.66 11.00 1.10
C GLU A 69 8.93 12.13 1.83
N ARG A 70 7.82 12.61 1.26
CA ARG A 70 7.02 13.72 1.80
C ARG A 70 6.19 13.27 3.01
N LEU A 71 6.34 13.99 4.12
CA LEU A 71 5.50 13.82 5.31
C LEU A 71 4.06 14.26 5.05
N ILE A 72 3.11 13.63 5.74
CA ILE A 72 1.68 13.90 5.63
C ILE A 72 1.12 14.41 6.96
N ALA A 73 0.00 15.15 6.91
CA ALA A 73 -0.82 15.36 8.10
C ALA A 73 -1.48 14.02 8.50
N PRO A 74 -1.42 13.59 9.78
CA PRO A 74 -2.00 12.32 10.22
C PRO A 74 -3.49 12.16 9.87
N ALA A 75 -4.25 13.26 9.90
CA ALA A 75 -5.67 13.30 9.55
C ALA A 75 -5.98 12.86 8.10
N LEU A 76 -4.98 12.84 7.22
CA LEU A 76 -5.16 12.41 5.83
C LEU A 76 -5.21 10.89 5.65
N LEU A 77 -4.87 10.11 6.67
CA LEU A 77 -4.68 8.66 6.54
C LEU A 77 -5.95 7.95 6.03
N ALA A 78 -7.14 8.30 6.53
CA ALA A 78 -8.41 7.74 6.06
C ALA A 78 -8.65 8.05 4.57
N LYS A 79 -8.42 9.31 4.15
CA LYS A 79 -8.54 9.71 2.74
C LYS A 79 -7.52 8.99 1.85
N ILE A 80 -6.31 8.78 2.35
CA ILE A 80 -5.27 8.02 1.67
C ILE A 80 -5.69 6.56 1.52
N LYS A 81 -6.25 5.93 2.56
CA LYS A 81 -6.76 4.55 2.48
C LYS A 81 -7.86 4.39 1.41
N HIS A 82 -8.80 5.32 1.31
CA HIS A 82 -9.78 5.28 0.22
C HIS A 82 -9.14 5.43 -1.17
N LYS A 83 -8.06 6.21 -1.30
CA LYS A 83 -7.31 6.31 -2.56
C LYS A 83 -6.58 5.02 -2.89
N THR A 84 -6.00 4.34 -1.90
CA THR A 84 -5.31 3.05 -2.13
C THR A 84 -6.31 1.96 -2.52
N ASN A 85 -7.50 1.89 -1.91
CA ASN A 85 -8.54 0.93 -2.32
C ASN A 85 -8.91 1.09 -3.81
N LYS A 86 -9.15 2.33 -4.24
CA LYS A 86 -9.42 2.64 -5.65
C LYS A 86 -8.23 2.29 -6.56
N LEU A 87 -7.01 2.42 -6.06
CA LEU A 87 -5.82 2.07 -6.81
C LEU A 87 -5.71 0.56 -7.00
N GLU A 88 -5.95 -0.21 -5.94
CA GLU A 88 -5.94 -1.67 -5.97
C GLU A 88 -6.98 -2.21 -7.00
N GLN A 89 -8.20 -1.66 -7.01
CA GLN A 89 -9.23 -2.02 -8.00
C GLN A 89 -8.77 -1.74 -9.45
N LYS A 90 -8.14 -0.58 -9.69
CA LYS A 90 -7.60 -0.24 -11.02
C LYS A 90 -6.47 -1.16 -11.45
N LEU A 91 -5.57 -1.51 -10.53
CA LEU A 91 -4.45 -2.40 -10.80
C LEU A 91 -4.95 -3.82 -11.11
N ALA A 92 -5.92 -4.33 -10.36
CA ALA A 92 -6.53 -5.63 -10.61
C ALA A 92 -7.16 -5.70 -12.01
N ALA A 93 -7.93 -4.67 -12.39
CA ALA A 93 -8.51 -4.58 -13.73
C ALA A 93 -7.44 -4.50 -14.83
N LYS A 94 -6.38 -3.71 -14.62
CA LYS A 94 -5.29 -3.53 -15.60
C LYS A 94 -4.43 -4.79 -15.78
N LEU A 95 -4.18 -5.53 -14.70
CA LEU A 95 -3.35 -6.74 -14.70
C LEU A 95 -4.16 -8.00 -15.04
N ALA A 96 -5.48 -7.89 -15.24
CA ALA A 96 -6.38 -8.97 -15.63
C ALA A 96 -6.28 -10.21 -14.74
N LEU A 97 -6.07 -10.01 -13.43
CA LEU A 97 -5.98 -11.10 -12.47
C LEU A 97 -7.38 -11.71 -12.22
N PRO A 98 -7.53 -13.04 -12.24
CA PRO A 98 -8.79 -13.71 -11.93
C PRO A 98 -9.04 -13.79 -10.42
N LEU A 99 -8.69 -12.73 -9.67
CA LEU A 99 -8.82 -12.67 -8.23
C LEU A 99 -9.79 -11.56 -7.83
N PRO A 100 -10.81 -11.85 -7.00
CA PRO A 100 -11.74 -10.83 -6.54
C PRO A 100 -11.01 -9.78 -5.69
N ARG A 101 -11.25 -8.51 -5.99
CA ARG A 101 -10.85 -7.38 -5.13
C ARG A 101 -12.12 -6.67 -4.62
N PRO A 102 -12.31 -6.55 -3.30
CA PRO A 102 -13.42 -5.78 -2.74
C PRO A 102 -13.30 -4.25 -3.00
#